data_AF-A0A835Y607-F1
#
_entry.id   AF-A0A835Y607-F1
#
_cell.length_a   1.000
_cell.length_b   1.000
_cell.length_c   1.000
_cell.angle_alpha   90.00
_cell.angle_beta   90.00
_cell.angle_gamma   90.00
#
_symmetry.space_group_name_H-M   'P 1'
#
loop_
_entity.id
_entity.type
_entity.pdbx_description
1 polymer ?
#
loop_
_entity_poly.entity_id
_entity_poly.type
_entity_poly.pdbx_seq_one_letter_code
_entity_poly.pdbx_strand_id
1 'polypeptide(L)'
;MMELLNPEAPHKAQHKDKLAETKKQEKLMHEALKEQQRKDKEESTKKKQGEAHAFKAVRELELEHDPEGKHSKRAIKEQRDLLKHAEKSATAATCEHGVSRCKICYPPHSEREKHHAHEKGPLLGAEPVVEDE
;
A
#
# COMPACT_ATOMS: atom_id res chain seq x y z
N MET A 1 54.12 18.05 -62.19
CA MET A 1 53.90 18.49 -60.81
C MET A 1 52.44 18.23 -60.48
N MET A 2 52.18 17.51 -59.39
CA MET A 2 50.86 16.94 -59.05
C MET A 2 49.81 18.01 -58.75
N GLU A 3 48.64 17.88 -59.35
CA GLU A 3 47.40 18.53 -58.95
C GLU A 3 46.90 17.88 -57.66
N LEU A 4 46.87 18.65 -56.56
CA LEU A 4 46.24 18.25 -55.31
C LEU A 4 44.71 18.39 -55.46
N LEU A 5 44.03 17.25 -55.68
CA LEU A 5 42.60 17.14 -55.42
C LEU A 5 42.36 17.32 -53.91
N ASN A 6 41.79 18.47 -53.54
CA ASN A 6 41.23 18.68 -52.21
C ASN A 6 40.05 17.70 -52.00
N PRO A 7 40.06 16.84 -50.97
CA PRO A 7 38.89 16.04 -50.64
C PRO A 7 37.79 16.95 -50.09
N GLU A 8 36.63 16.92 -50.73
CA GLU A 8 35.40 17.54 -50.28
C GLU A 8 35.09 17.16 -48.83
N ALA A 9 34.92 18.16 -47.97
CA ALA A 9 34.09 18.03 -46.78
C ALA A 9 33.22 19.29 -46.69
N PRO A 10 31.90 19.13 -46.48
CA PRO A 10 31.46 18.98 -45.10
C PRO A 10 30.28 18.00 -44.94
N HIS A 11 30.56 16.70 -44.81
CA HIS A 11 29.55 15.73 -44.34
C HIS A 11 29.02 16.03 -42.91
N LYS A 12 29.66 16.94 -42.16
CA LYS A 12 29.27 17.32 -40.78
C LYS A 12 28.03 18.23 -40.69
N ALA A 13 27.66 18.94 -41.76
CA ALA A 13 26.52 19.86 -41.74
C ALA A 13 25.18 19.10 -41.77
N GLN A 14 25.05 18.09 -42.63
CA GLN A 14 23.81 17.31 -42.81
C GLN A 14 23.39 16.50 -41.58
N HIS A 15 24.33 16.13 -40.70
CA HIS A 15 24.02 15.41 -39.46
C HIS A 15 23.36 16.29 -38.39
N LYS A 16 23.65 17.60 -38.37
CA LYS A 16 23.07 18.53 -37.37
C LYS A 16 21.60 18.80 -37.66
N ASP A 17 21.22 18.91 -38.93
CA ASP A 17 19.83 19.11 -39.34
C ASP A 17 18.96 17.88 -39.04
N LYS A 18 19.48 16.67 -39.29
CA LYS A 18 18.80 15.42 -38.92
C LYS A 18 18.60 15.27 -37.40
N LEU A 19 19.55 15.74 -36.59
CA LEU A 19 19.43 15.72 -35.13
C LEU A 19 18.39 16.74 -34.62
N ALA A 20 18.29 17.90 -35.27
CA ALA A 20 17.28 18.90 -34.92
C ALA A 20 15.87 18.44 -35.29
N GLU A 21 15.73 17.76 -36.43
CA GLU A 21 14.45 17.21 -36.90
C GLU A 21 13.97 16.05 -36.03
N THR A 22 14.85 15.10 -35.69
CA THR A 22 14.53 14.01 -34.76
C THR A 22 14.14 14.51 -33.37
N LYS A 23 14.83 15.52 -32.82
CA LYS A 23 14.43 16.15 -31.55
C LYS A 23 13.06 16.82 -31.62
N LYS A 24 12.67 17.39 -32.75
CA LYS A 24 11.32 17.95 -32.94
C LYS A 24 10.27 16.84 -32.97
N GLN A 25 10.54 15.75 -33.68
CA GLN A 25 9.65 14.58 -33.73
C GLN A 25 9.49 13.93 -32.35
N GLU A 26 10.57 13.77 -31.59
CA GLU A 26 10.53 13.25 -30.22
C GLU A 26 9.71 14.15 -29.28
N LYS A 27 9.86 15.47 -29.39
CA LYS A 27 9.05 16.42 -28.60
C LYS A 27 7.57 16.31 -28.93
N LEU A 28 7.21 16.26 -30.21
CA LEU A 28 5.83 16.12 -30.67
C LEU A 28 5.22 14.79 -30.20
N MET A 29 5.96 13.69 -30.31
CA MET A 29 5.57 12.37 -29.80
C MET A 29 5.33 12.40 -28.29
N HIS A 30 6.24 13.02 -27.53
CA HIS A 30 6.14 13.07 -26.07
C HIS A 30 4.99 13.98 -25.61
N GLU A 31 4.72 15.07 -26.31
CA GLU A 31 3.55 15.92 -26.06
C GLU A 31 2.24 15.19 -26.38
N ALA A 32 2.16 14.49 -27.52
CA ALA A 32 1.01 13.68 -27.89
C ALA A 32 0.73 12.57 -26.85
N LEU A 33 1.78 11.91 -26.36
CA LEU A 33 1.67 10.83 -25.37
C LEU A 33 1.23 11.36 -23.99
N LYS A 34 1.69 12.56 -23.60
CA LYS A 34 1.21 13.26 -22.40
C LYS A 34 -0.26 13.65 -22.52
N GLU A 35 -0.69 14.12 -23.69
CA GLU A 35 -2.08 14.48 -23.92
C GLU A 35 -2.99 13.23 -23.88
N GLN A 36 -2.55 12.12 -24.46
CA GLN A 36 -3.27 10.85 -24.40
C GLN A 36 -3.42 10.37 -22.95
N GLN A 37 -2.34 10.37 -22.16
CA GLN A 37 -2.40 10.00 -20.74
C GLN A 37 -3.32 10.91 -19.92
N ARG A 38 -3.42 12.20 -20.26
CA ARG A 38 -4.37 13.11 -19.62
C ARG A 38 -5.81 12.74 -19.96
N LYS A 39 -6.11 12.50 -21.24
CA LYS A 39 -7.45 12.10 -21.69
C LYS A 39 -7.89 10.78 -21.05
N ASP A 40 -7.00 9.79 -20.99
CA ASP A 40 -7.30 8.49 -20.36
C ASP A 40 -7.56 8.63 -18.86
N LYS A 41 -6.78 9.47 -18.16
CA LYS A 41 -7.03 9.77 -16.73
C LYS A 41 -8.35 10.48 -16.53
N GLU A 42 -8.65 11.51 -17.34
CA GLU A 42 -9.90 12.24 -17.28
C GLU A 42 -11.10 11.32 -17.54
N GLU A 43 -11.02 10.42 -18.53
CA GLU A 43 -12.07 9.44 -18.81
C GLU A 43 -12.22 8.43 -17.66
N SER A 44 -11.11 7.90 -17.13
CA SER A 44 -11.13 6.98 -15.98
C SER A 44 -11.76 7.63 -14.74
N THR A 45 -11.43 8.89 -14.48
CA THR A 45 -12.02 9.63 -13.35
C THR A 45 -13.51 9.86 -13.54
N LYS A 46 -13.96 10.23 -14.75
CA LYS A 46 -15.39 10.37 -15.06
C LYS A 46 -16.15 9.06 -14.91
N LYS A 47 -15.59 7.94 -15.38
CA LYS A 47 -16.20 6.61 -15.20
C LYS A 47 -16.34 6.23 -13.72
N LYS A 48 -15.26 6.38 -12.93
CA LYS A 48 -15.27 6.12 -11.48
C LYS A 48 -16.26 7.01 -10.73
N GLN A 49 -16.39 8.28 -11.12
CA GLN A 49 -17.38 9.18 -10.55
C GLN A 49 -18.80 8.71 -10.89
N GLY A 50 -19.08 8.36 -12.16
CA GLY A 50 -20.36 7.82 -12.58
C GLY A 50 -20.76 6.54 -11.83
N GLU A 51 -19.83 5.60 -11.69
CA GLU A 51 -20.02 4.37 -10.91
C GLU A 51 -20.28 4.66 -9.43
N ALA A 52 -19.56 5.60 -8.82
CA ALA A 52 -19.76 6.00 -7.43
C ALA A 52 -21.13 6.67 -7.21
N HIS A 53 -21.59 7.47 -8.19
CA HIS A 53 -22.93 8.07 -8.15
C HIS A 53 -24.02 7.01 -8.30
N ALA A 54 -23.88 6.06 -9.23
CA ALA A 54 -24.82 4.96 -9.41
C ALA A 54 -24.90 4.08 -8.15
N PHE A 55 -23.77 3.73 -7.56
CA PHE A 55 -23.73 2.94 -6.32
C PHE A 55 -24.42 3.65 -5.15
N LYS A 56 -24.25 4.98 -5.02
CA LYS A 56 -24.94 5.76 -3.99
C LYS A 56 -26.45 5.71 -4.16
N ALA A 57 -26.95 5.88 -5.38
CA ALA A 57 -28.38 5.85 -5.67
C ALA A 57 -29.00 4.48 -5.36
N VAL A 58 -28.33 3.39 -5.75
CA VAL A 58 -28.78 2.02 -5.42
C VAL A 58 -28.81 1.81 -3.91
N ARG A 59 -27.74 2.20 -3.20
CA ARG A 59 -27.67 2.07 -1.75
C ARG A 59 -28.73 2.90 -1.01
N GLU A 60 -29.08 4.06 -1.53
CA GLU A 60 -30.13 4.92 -0.97
C GLU A 60 -31.51 4.28 -1.15
N LEU A 61 -31.80 3.75 -2.33
CA LEU A 61 -33.01 2.96 -2.60
C LEU A 61 -33.11 1.73 -1.70
N GLU A 62 -32.03 0.97 -1.54
CA GLU A 62 -31.98 -0.19 -0.64
C GLU A 62 -32.26 0.19 0.82
N LEU A 63 -31.74 1.33 1.27
CA LEU A 63 -31.99 1.84 2.62
C LEU A 63 -33.42 2.34 2.82
N GLU A 64 -34.03 2.95 1.82
CA GLU A 64 -35.41 3.43 1.87
C GLU A 64 -36.41 2.26 1.91
N HIS A 65 -36.07 1.14 1.28
CA HIS A 65 -36.92 -0.05 1.20
C HIS A 65 -36.57 -1.12 2.24
N ASP A 66 -35.76 -0.80 3.25
CA ASP A 66 -35.36 -1.74 4.31
C ASP A 66 -36.19 -1.52 5.60
N PRO A 67 -37.30 -2.27 5.78
CA PRO A 67 -38.20 -2.10 6.94
C PRO A 67 -37.55 -2.51 8.27
N GLU A 68 -36.45 -3.25 8.24
CA GLU A 68 -35.78 -3.78 9.44
C GLU A 68 -34.44 -3.07 9.73
N GLY A 69 -34.02 -2.14 8.87
CA GLY A 69 -32.79 -1.35 9.03
C GLY A 69 -31.50 -2.18 9.03
N LYS A 70 -31.54 -3.40 8.50
CA LYS A 70 -30.43 -4.37 8.39
C LYS A 70 -29.24 -3.82 7.58
N HIS A 71 -29.51 -2.96 6.60
CA HIS A 71 -28.53 -2.33 5.73
C HIS A 71 -28.02 -0.98 6.27
N SER A 72 -28.52 -0.54 7.43
CA SER A 72 -28.01 0.64 8.10
C SER A 72 -26.53 0.46 8.48
N LYS A 73 -25.76 1.57 8.46
CA LYS A 73 -24.34 1.54 8.84
C LYS A 73 -24.13 0.99 10.26
N ARG A 74 -25.12 1.21 11.14
CA ARG A 74 -25.10 0.72 12.53
C ARG A 74 -25.28 -0.80 12.58
N ALA A 75 -26.29 -1.34 11.88
CA ALA A 75 -26.55 -2.78 11.83
C ALA A 75 -25.36 -3.56 11.24
N ILE A 76 -24.75 -3.06 10.16
CA ILE A 76 -23.56 -3.69 9.54
C ILE A 76 -22.37 -3.69 10.52
N LYS A 77 -22.18 -2.60 11.27
CA LYS A 77 -21.11 -2.51 12.28
C LYS A 77 -21.35 -3.52 13.40
N GLU A 78 -22.56 -3.57 13.94
CA GLU A 78 -22.94 -4.49 15.00
C GLU A 78 -22.79 -5.96 14.54
N GLN A 79 -23.23 -6.29 13.33
CA GLN A 79 -23.05 -7.63 12.76
C GLN A 79 -21.57 -8.00 12.59
N ARG A 80 -20.74 -7.05 12.11
CA ARG A 80 -19.29 -7.29 11.98
C ARG A 80 -18.62 -7.52 13.32
N ASP A 81 -19.01 -6.77 14.34
CA ASP A 81 -18.43 -6.92 15.67
C ASP A 81 -18.90 -8.23 16.33
N LEU A 82 -20.17 -8.62 16.15
CA LEU A 82 -20.67 -9.94 16.56
C LEU A 82 -19.89 -11.09 15.90
N LEU A 83 -19.64 -11.01 14.59
CA LEU A 83 -18.83 -12.02 13.89
C LEU A 83 -17.40 -12.09 14.42
N LYS A 84 -16.74 -10.94 14.64
CA LYS A 84 -15.40 -10.91 15.26
C LYS A 84 -15.39 -11.50 16.67
N HIS A 85 -16.44 -11.26 17.46
CA HIS A 85 -16.57 -11.85 18.79
C HIS A 85 -16.78 -13.36 18.71
N ALA A 86 -17.64 -13.82 17.80
CA ALA A 86 -17.88 -15.24 17.54
C ALA A 86 -16.61 -15.97 17.10
N GLU A 87 -15.84 -15.39 16.17
CA GLU A 87 -14.55 -15.93 15.73
C GLU A 87 -13.55 -16.01 16.89
N LYS A 88 -13.47 -14.95 17.70
CA LYS A 88 -12.60 -14.94 18.89
C LYS A 88 -13.01 -15.98 19.93
N SER A 89 -14.30 -16.24 20.10
CA SER A 89 -14.78 -17.29 21.01
C SER A 89 -14.57 -18.69 20.44
N ALA A 90 -14.77 -18.87 19.13
CA ALA A 90 -14.65 -20.17 18.48
C ALA A 90 -13.20 -20.66 18.40
N THR A 91 -12.25 -19.72 18.25
CA THR A 91 -10.81 -20.03 18.16
C THR A 91 -10.08 -19.94 19.50
N ALA A 92 -10.75 -19.50 20.57
CA ALA A 92 -10.12 -19.38 21.87
C ALA A 92 -10.08 -20.72 22.60
N ALA A 93 -8.87 -21.14 23.00
CA ALA A 93 -8.71 -22.18 24.00
C ALA A 93 -9.26 -21.69 25.35
N THR A 94 -10.09 -22.53 25.99
CA THR A 94 -10.48 -22.37 27.39
C THR A 94 -9.33 -22.86 28.26
N CYS A 95 -8.96 -22.08 29.28
CA CYS A 95 -8.04 -22.57 30.31
C CYS A 95 -8.79 -23.43 31.33
N GLU A 96 -8.06 -24.14 32.18
CA GLU A 96 -8.62 -24.96 33.27
C GLU A 96 -9.46 -24.16 34.27
N HIS A 97 -9.25 -22.83 34.34
CA HIS A 97 -10.10 -21.92 35.12
C HIS A 97 -11.50 -21.69 34.50
N GLY A 98 -11.80 -22.31 33.36
CA GLY A 98 -13.08 -22.14 32.65
C GLY A 98 -13.22 -20.82 31.90
N VAL A 99 -12.18 -19.97 31.90
CA VAL A 99 -12.19 -18.65 31.24
C VAL A 99 -11.54 -18.75 29.87
N SER A 100 -12.24 -18.29 28.82
CA SER A 100 -11.65 -18.14 27.48
C SER A 100 -10.69 -16.93 27.46
N ARG A 101 -9.48 -17.13 26.93
CA ARG A 101 -8.42 -16.10 26.88
C ARG A 101 -8.07 -15.50 28.25
N CYS A 102 -7.95 -16.33 29.28
CA CYS A 102 -7.50 -15.89 30.60
C CYS A 102 -6.19 -15.12 30.48
N LYS A 103 -6.13 -13.90 31.05
CA LYS A 103 -4.95 -13.02 30.96
C LYS A 103 -3.71 -13.61 31.66
N ILE A 104 -3.91 -14.58 32.56
CA ILE A 104 -2.84 -15.26 33.30
C ILE A 104 -2.28 -16.42 32.46
N CYS A 105 -3.16 -17.30 31.96
CA CYS A 105 -2.75 -18.47 31.17
C CYS A 105 -2.38 -18.11 29.73
N TYR A 106 -3.01 -17.08 29.16
CA TYR A 106 -2.86 -16.62 27.78
C TYR A 106 -2.68 -15.09 27.74
N PRO A 107 -1.56 -14.56 28.28
CA PRO A 107 -1.30 -13.13 28.26
C PRO A 107 -1.19 -12.60 26.83
N PRO A 108 -1.67 -11.37 26.56
CA PRO A 108 -1.53 -10.76 25.24
C PRO A 108 -0.05 -10.53 24.91
N HIS A 109 0.29 -10.55 23.62
CA HIS A 109 1.68 -10.47 23.13
C HIS A 109 2.45 -9.28 23.71
N SER A 110 1.78 -8.14 23.90
CA SER A 110 2.34 -6.92 24.51
C SER A 110 2.75 -7.07 25.97
N GLU A 111 2.16 -8.01 26.71
CA GLU A 111 2.52 -8.30 28.11
C GLU A 111 3.55 -9.43 28.18
N ARG A 112 3.57 -10.34 27.19
CA ARG A 112 4.54 -11.44 27.12
C ARG A 112 5.98 -10.93 26.96
N GLU A 113 6.17 -9.83 26.25
CA GLU A 113 7.50 -9.20 26.05
C GLU A 113 8.07 -8.55 27.32
N LYS A 114 7.23 -8.14 28.29
CA LYS A 114 7.71 -7.49 29.52
C LYS A 114 8.45 -8.44 30.45
N HIS A 115 8.15 -9.74 30.40
CA HIS A 115 8.79 -10.74 31.27
C HIS A 115 10.22 -11.10 30.85
N HIS A 116 10.61 -10.87 29.60
CA HIS A 116 11.98 -11.16 29.13
C HIS A 116 13.00 -10.06 29.46
N ALA A 117 12.54 -8.87 29.88
CA ALA A 117 13.44 -7.76 30.22
C ALA A 117 14.18 -7.95 31.55
N HIS A 118 13.72 -8.85 32.42
CA HIS A 118 14.28 -9.05 33.76
C HIS A 118 15.41 -10.10 33.83
N GLU A 119 15.70 -10.83 32.74
CA GLU A 119 16.76 -11.85 32.73
C GLU A 119 18.15 -11.33 32.30
N LYS A 120 18.27 -10.04 31.94
CA LYS A 120 19.55 -9.44 31.50
C LYS A 120 20.20 -8.53 32.55
N GLY A 121 20.01 -8.82 33.83
CA GLY A 121 20.80 -8.22 34.91
C GLY A 121 21.81 -9.24 35.43
N PRO A 122 23.10 -8.89 35.63
CA PRO A 122 23.99 -9.77 36.37
C PRO A 122 23.39 -10.01 37.76
N LEU A 123 23.39 -11.26 38.21
CA LEU A 123 22.95 -11.64 39.54
C LEU A 123 23.76 -10.80 40.56
N LEU A 124 23.07 -10.03 41.40
CA LEU A 124 23.66 -9.34 42.54
C LEU A 124 24.38 -10.38 43.42
N GLY A 125 25.70 -10.46 43.30
CA GLY A 125 26.55 -11.41 44.01
C GLY A 125 27.54 -12.20 43.16
N ALA A 126 27.61 -12.02 41.84
CA ALA A 126 28.69 -12.61 41.04
C ALA A 126 30.02 -11.89 41.35
N GLU A 127 30.96 -12.60 41.98
CA GLU A 127 32.31 -12.06 42.24
C GLU A 127 33.04 -11.74 40.93
N PRO A 128 33.82 -10.64 40.88
CA PRO A 128 34.59 -10.32 39.69
C PRO A 128 35.68 -11.38 39.51
N VAL A 129 35.62 -12.09 38.38
CA VAL A 129 36.73 -12.91 37.91
C VAL A 129 37.89 -11.96 37.63
N VAL A 130 38.87 -11.96 38.52
CA VAL A 130 40.19 -11.40 38.25
C VAL A 130 40.85 -12.29 37.20
N GLU A 131 41.02 -11.74 35.99
CA GLU A 131 41.86 -12.34 34.96
C GLU A 131 43.32 -12.06 35.33
N ASP A 132 44.05 -13.11 35.74
CA ASP A 132 45.51 -13.08 35.86
C ASP A 132 46.14 -13.09 34.46
N GLU A 133 47.14 -12.22 34.26
CA GLU A 133 47.94 -11.98 33.04
C GLU A 133 48.62 -13.23 32.44
#